data_AF-A0A0F2NK85-F1
#
_entry.id   AF-A0A0F2NK85-F1
#
_cell.length_a   1.000
_cell.length_b   1.000
_cell.length_c   1.000
_cell.angle_alpha   90.00
_cell.angle_beta   90.00
_cell.angle_gamma   90.00
#
_symmetry.space_group_name_H-M   'P 1'
#
loop_
_entity.id
_entity.type
_entity.pdbx_description
1 polymer ?
#
loop_
_entity_poly.entity_id
_entity_poly.type
_entity_poly.pdbx_seq_one_letter_code
_entity_poly.pdbx_strand_id
1 'polypeptide(L)'
;MKKVGYLGPSGTFTEAAAIKYAGNLPADLICCRNMSQIVAAVERGQLDEGVVPLENSIEGAVNQILDLVAQSPGIKFRGEVIMNIRHNLLVRSGTAISDIKKVLSHPQALAQCREYLANRLPETETADTSSTAQAASMVAASGEPWAAIGTNLAARDYGLEMVAADIQDSSDNATRFIILSREDAGPAPDCRTSLIVIARDRPGALYGILREFTLREINLTRIESRPVKKKLGQYMFFIDLEGHRDDDSVGEAIKALSGKAEYLRILGSYPMDRSVSPPEKESSPGTVSLEEARAEIDLVDSQIVDLIGIRTRLVEKVGNFKKDPESVRDAGREEEVLRRVRAIAAMKGADPEMIDQIYRIMISRYVKMQKSRIQKNLSPHV
;
A
#
# COMPACT_ATOMS: atom_id res chain seq x y z
N MET A 1 -29.18 -13.36 9.60
CA MET A 1 -27.99 -12.68 10.16
C MET A 1 -26.85 -12.87 9.20
N LYS A 2 -26.02 -11.85 9.03
CA LYS A 2 -24.86 -11.89 8.13
C LYS A 2 -23.74 -12.72 8.77
N LYS A 3 -23.12 -13.65 8.05
CA LYS A 3 -22.02 -14.48 8.56
C LYS A 3 -20.68 -13.81 8.30
N VAL A 4 -19.99 -13.43 9.36
CA VAL A 4 -18.70 -12.73 9.28
C VAL A 4 -17.63 -13.61 9.90
N GLY A 5 -16.72 -14.13 9.09
CA GLY A 5 -15.60 -14.93 9.57
C GLY A 5 -14.46 -14.09 10.14
N TYR A 6 -13.79 -14.58 11.17
CA TYR A 6 -12.57 -13.96 11.70
C TYR A 6 -11.49 -15.01 11.96
N LEU A 7 -10.22 -14.57 12.03
CA LEU A 7 -9.11 -15.45 12.37
C LEU A 7 -9.11 -15.74 13.87
N GLY A 8 -9.47 -16.97 14.23
CA GLY A 8 -9.52 -17.44 15.60
C GLY A 8 -8.15 -17.70 16.23
N PRO A 9 -8.13 -18.18 17.49
CA PRO A 9 -9.30 -18.55 18.32
C PRO A 9 -10.07 -17.34 18.92
N SER A 10 -11.10 -17.60 19.75
CA SER A 10 -11.83 -16.55 20.49
C SER A 10 -10.89 -15.77 21.40
N GLY A 11 -11.07 -14.46 21.52
CA GLY A 11 -10.23 -13.54 22.27
C GLY A 11 -9.11 -12.88 21.46
N THR A 12 -9.02 -13.10 20.14
CA THR A 12 -7.98 -12.46 19.31
C THR A 12 -8.30 -11.01 18.96
N PHE A 13 -7.28 -10.27 18.51
CA PHE A 13 -7.49 -8.93 17.94
C PHE A 13 -8.36 -8.95 16.67
N THR A 14 -8.33 -10.04 15.89
CA THR A 14 -9.17 -10.17 14.69
C THR A 14 -10.64 -10.32 15.07
N GLU A 15 -10.96 -11.04 16.15
CA GLU A 15 -12.34 -11.09 16.66
C GLU A 15 -12.78 -9.72 17.19
N ALA A 16 -11.94 -9.03 17.96
CA ALA A 16 -12.24 -7.68 18.41
C ALA A 16 -12.50 -6.71 17.24
N ALA A 17 -11.72 -6.84 16.15
CA ALA A 17 -11.94 -6.08 14.91
C ALA A 17 -13.27 -6.48 14.23
N ALA A 18 -13.62 -7.76 14.21
CA ALA A 18 -14.90 -8.24 13.67
C ALA A 18 -16.11 -7.75 14.49
N ILE A 19 -16.00 -7.71 15.82
CA ILE A 19 -17.01 -7.13 16.72
C ILE A 19 -17.15 -5.63 16.45
N LYS A 20 -16.04 -4.89 16.36
CA LYS A 20 -16.05 -3.44 16.03
C LYS A 20 -16.68 -3.18 14.66
N TYR A 21 -16.34 -4.00 13.66
CA TYR A 21 -16.91 -3.90 12.31
C TYR A 21 -18.41 -4.17 12.29
N ALA A 22 -18.85 -5.25 12.95
CA ALA A 22 -20.27 -5.59 13.04
C ALA A 22 -21.05 -4.48 13.75
N GLY A 23 -20.47 -3.86 14.78
CA GLY A 23 -21.12 -2.79 15.54
C GLY A 23 -22.47 -3.26 16.09
N ASN A 24 -23.55 -2.55 15.72
CA ASN A 24 -24.93 -2.92 16.09
C ASN A 24 -25.63 -3.78 15.03
N LEU A 25 -24.95 -4.19 13.96
CA LEU A 25 -25.56 -5.01 12.91
C LEU A 25 -25.76 -6.45 13.41
N PRO A 26 -26.87 -7.10 13.05
CA PRO A 26 -27.13 -8.49 13.41
C PRO A 26 -26.23 -9.43 12.57
N ALA A 27 -25.02 -9.67 13.06
CA ALA A 27 -24.01 -10.52 12.47
C ALA A 27 -23.71 -11.75 13.35
N ASP A 28 -23.50 -12.89 12.71
CA ASP A 28 -23.04 -14.13 13.30
C ASP A 28 -21.53 -14.24 13.07
N LEU A 29 -20.74 -14.15 14.15
CA LEU A 29 -19.27 -14.15 14.07
C LEU A 29 -18.75 -15.58 14.08
N ILE A 30 -18.09 -15.97 12.99
CA ILE A 30 -17.64 -17.36 12.78
C ILE A 30 -16.12 -17.46 12.96
N CYS A 31 -15.70 -18.12 14.03
CA CYS A 31 -14.29 -18.43 14.26
C CYS A 31 -13.74 -19.35 13.15
N CYS A 32 -12.69 -18.91 12.46
CA CYS A 32 -12.00 -19.68 11.43
C CYS A 32 -10.56 -19.99 11.83
N ARG A 33 -10.04 -21.13 11.38
CA ARG A 33 -8.73 -21.65 11.82
C ARG A 33 -7.53 -20.94 11.19
N ASN A 34 -7.70 -20.37 10.00
CA ASN A 34 -6.66 -19.65 9.27
C ASN A 34 -7.25 -18.73 8.19
N MET A 35 -6.45 -17.78 7.69
CA MET A 35 -6.88 -16.83 6.65
C MET A 35 -7.28 -17.51 5.34
N SER A 36 -6.61 -18.62 4.95
CA SER A 36 -6.97 -19.37 3.75
C SER A 36 -8.40 -19.92 3.81
N GLN A 37 -8.85 -20.38 4.99
CA GLN A 37 -10.22 -20.82 5.21
C GLN A 37 -11.20 -19.65 5.05
N ILE A 38 -10.90 -18.49 5.62
CA ILE A 38 -11.76 -17.30 5.53
C ILE A 38 -11.94 -16.89 4.06
N VAL A 39 -10.83 -16.73 3.34
CA VAL A 39 -10.83 -16.36 1.93
C VAL A 39 -11.63 -17.36 1.09
N ALA A 40 -11.38 -18.65 1.24
CA ALA A 40 -12.08 -19.69 0.49
C ALA A 40 -13.58 -19.76 0.84
N ALA A 41 -13.95 -19.55 2.10
CA ALA A 41 -15.34 -19.59 2.55
C ALA A 41 -16.13 -18.38 2.05
N VAL A 42 -15.52 -17.18 2.03
CA VAL A 42 -16.13 -15.98 1.41
C VAL A 42 -16.28 -16.18 -0.10
N GLU A 43 -15.24 -16.67 -0.79
CA GLU A 43 -15.28 -16.90 -2.24
C GLU A 43 -16.38 -17.91 -2.64
N ARG A 44 -16.59 -18.94 -1.82
CA ARG A 44 -17.65 -19.95 -2.01
C ARG A 44 -19.04 -19.51 -1.51
N GLY A 45 -19.16 -18.34 -0.90
CA GLY A 45 -20.42 -17.84 -0.31
C GLY A 45 -20.90 -18.60 0.92
N GLN A 46 -19.99 -19.30 1.62
CA GLN A 46 -20.27 -19.94 2.92
C GLN A 46 -20.26 -18.91 4.05
N LEU A 47 -19.42 -17.87 3.89
CA LEU A 47 -19.43 -16.65 4.67
C LEU A 47 -19.85 -15.49 3.76
N ASP A 48 -20.57 -14.53 4.31
CA ASP A 48 -20.90 -13.31 3.58
C ASP A 48 -19.67 -12.39 3.52
N GLU A 49 -18.93 -12.33 4.62
CA GLU A 49 -17.71 -11.51 4.77
C GLU A 49 -16.65 -12.20 5.63
N GLY A 50 -15.41 -11.69 5.53
CA GLY A 50 -14.30 -12.15 6.35
C GLY A 50 -13.41 -10.99 6.81
N VAL A 51 -13.08 -10.94 8.10
CA VAL A 51 -12.16 -9.97 8.68
C VAL A 51 -10.77 -10.58 8.79
N VAL A 52 -9.78 -9.92 8.18
CA VAL A 52 -8.39 -10.39 8.16
C VAL A 52 -7.43 -9.21 8.35
N PRO A 53 -6.29 -9.42 9.04
CA PRO A 53 -5.29 -8.36 9.18
C PRO A 53 -4.59 -8.11 7.83
N LEU A 54 -4.43 -6.84 7.47
CA LEU A 54 -3.78 -6.41 6.22
C LEU A 54 -2.37 -5.88 6.48
N GLU A 55 -2.19 -5.06 7.51
CA GLU A 55 -0.93 -4.47 7.91
C GLU A 55 -0.91 -4.09 9.39
N ASN A 56 0.28 -4.05 9.99
CA ASN A 56 0.55 -3.57 11.33
C ASN A 56 1.59 -2.44 11.28
N SER A 57 1.46 -1.42 12.13
CA SER A 57 2.36 -0.25 12.14
C SER A 57 3.80 -0.59 12.50
N ILE A 58 4.05 -1.69 13.20
CA ILE A 58 5.38 -2.13 13.64
C ILE A 58 5.95 -3.20 12.69
N GLU A 59 5.14 -4.19 12.29
CA GLU A 59 5.61 -5.32 11.46
C GLU A 59 5.39 -5.16 9.95
N GLY A 60 4.65 -4.14 9.53
CA GLY A 60 4.31 -3.89 8.13
C GLY A 60 3.23 -4.84 7.61
N ALA A 61 3.29 -5.14 6.32
CA ALA A 61 2.23 -5.86 5.61
C ALA A 61 2.13 -7.35 5.97
N VAL A 62 0.90 -7.85 6.12
CA VAL A 62 0.62 -9.27 6.30
C VAL A 62 0.70 -9.98 4.94
N ASN A 63 1.90 -10.41 4.59
CA ASN A 63 2.19 -11.01 3.28
C ASN A 63 1.29 -12.18 2.88
N GLN A 64 0.86 -13.00 3.86
CA GLN A 64 0.02 -14.15 3.60
C GLN A 64 -1.35 -13.76 3.02
N ILE A 65 -1.97 -12.68 3.52
CA ILE A 65 -3.28 -12.28 2.99
C ILE A 65 -3.16 -11.67 1.60
N LEU A 66 -2.10 -10.90 1.33
CA LEU A 66 -1.83 -10.35 -0.01
C LEU A 66 -1.72 -11.47 -1.04
N ASP A 67 -0.94 -12.50 -0.73
CA ASP A 67 -0.79 -13.69 -1.58
C ASP A 67 -2.11 -14.43 -1.81
N LEU A 68 -2.96 -14.55 -0.78
CA LEU A 68 -4.27 -15.22 -0.88
C LEU A 68 -5.25 -14.43 -1.74
N VAL A 69 -5.33 -13.12 -1.55
CA VAL A 69 -6.21 -12.21 -2.32
C VAL A 69 -5.79 -12.17 -3.79
N ALA A 70 -4.47 -12.18 -4.09
CA ALA A 70 -3.96 -12.26 -5.45
C ALA A 70 -4.40 -13.54 -6.18
N GLN A 71 -4.54 -14.66 -5.45
CA GLN A 71 -4.94 -15.96 -5.99
C GLN A 71 -6.46 -16.14 -6.08
N SER A 72 -7.25 -15.25 -5.47
CA SER A 72 -8.70 -15.38 -5.33
C SER A 72 -9.42 -14.24 -6.06
N PRO A 73 -9.63 -14.33 -7.40
CA PRO A 73 -10.18 -13.26 -8.23
C PRO A 73 -11.59 -12.81 -7.84
N GLY A 74 -12.36 -13.65 -7.15
CA GLY A 74 -13.73 -13.34 -6.70
C GLY A 74 -13.79 -12.46 -5.45
N ILE A 75 -12.66 -12.23 -4.76
CA ILE A 75 -12.61 -11.47 -3.51
C ILE A 75 -12.51 -9.96 -3.75
N LYS A 76 -13.23 -9.19 -2.96
CA LYS A 76 -13.21 -7.73 -2.95
C LYS A 76 -13.02 -7.20 -1.53
N PHE A 77 -12.57 -5.96 -1.43
CA PHE A 77 -12.45 -5.22 -0.19
C PHE A 77 -13.69 -4.32 -0.04
N ARG A 78 -14.42 -4.52 1.06
CA ARG A 78 -15.70 -3.84 1.31
C ARG A 78 -15.62 -2.82 2.45
N GLY A 79 -14.57 -2.87 3.25
CA GLY A 79 -14.36 -1.97 4.37
C GLY A 79 -13.02 -2.26 5.03
N GLU A 80 -12.66 -1.40 5.96
CA GLU A 80 -11.51 -1.58 6.83
C GLU A 80 -11.88 -1.27 8.28
N VAL A 81 -11.08 -1.79 9.21
CA VAL A 81 -11.14 -1.46 10.63
C VAL A 81 -9.72 -1.31 11.14
N ILE A 82 -9.43 -0.22 11.83
CA ILE A 82 -8.15 -0.01 12.49
C ILE A 82 -8.33 -0.24 13.99
N MET A 83 -7.44 -1.05 14.57
CA MET A 83 -7.42 -1.34 16.00
C MET A 83 -6.08 -0.95 16.60
N ASN A 84 -6.12 -0.16 17.67
CA ASN A 84 -4.97 0.04 18.54
C ASN A 84 -4.72 -1.25 19.31
N ILE A 85 -3.51 -1.80 19.15
CA ILE A 85 -3.10 -3.07 19.74
C ILE A 85 -2.57 -2.80 21.14
N ARG A 86 -3.41 -3.17 22.11
CA ARG A 86 -3.14 -3.03 23.54
C ARG A 86 -2.97 -4.40 24.17
N HIS A 87 -1.79 -4.64 24.72
CA HIS A 87 -1.45 -5.88 25.39
C HIS A 87 -1.66 -5.72 26.89
N ASN A 88 -2.29 -6.72 27.51
CA ASN A 88 -2.61 -6.70 28.93
C ASN A 88 -2.06 -7.95 29.60
N LEU A 89 -1.64 -7.81 30.85
CA LEU A 89 -1.20 -8.94 31.67
C LEU A 89 -2.42 -9.54 32.38
N LEU A 90 -2.74 -10.78 32.01
CA LEU A 90 -3.94 -11.50 32.44
C LEU A 90 -3.55 -12.67 33.33
N VAL A 91 -4.25 -12.84 34.45
CA VAL A 91 -4.04 -13.94 35.40
C VAL A 91 -5.37 -14.54 35.81
N ARG A 92 -5.36 -15.71 36.44
CA ARG A 92 -6.55 -16.24 37.10
C ARG A 92 -6.93 -15.38 38.30
N SER A 93 -8.22 -15.32 38.62
CA SER A 93 -8.71 -14.60 39.78
C SER A 93 -7.99 -14.98 41.07
N GLY A 94 -7.54 -13.96 41.80
CA GLY A 94 -6.82 -14.11 43.07
C GLY A 94 -5.32 -14.39 42.95
N THR A 95 -4.75 -14.50 41.75
CA THR A 95 -3.29 -14.58 41.57
C THR A 95 -2.67 -13.19 41.71
N ALA A 96 -1.80 -12.99 42.70
CA ALA A 96 -1.06 -11.74 42.85
C ALA A 96 0.05 -11.63 41.80
N ILE A 97 0.38 -10.39 41.39
CA ILE A 97 1.44 -10.14 40.40
C ILE A 97 2.81 -10.66 40.86
N SER A 98 3.07 -10.65 42.17
CA SER A 98 4.31 -11.16 42.78
C SER A 98 4.46 -12.68 42.68
N ASP A 99 3.36 -13.41 42.46
CA ASP A 99 3.35 -14.87 42.46
C ASP A 99 3.55 -15.45 41.06
N ILE A 100 3.59 -14.60 40.03
CA ILE A 100 3.66 -15.01 38.63
C ILE A 100 5.01 -15.69 38.34
N LYS A 101 4.95 -17.00 38.01
CA LYS A 101 6.14 -17.81 37.69
C LYS A 101 6.44 -17.92 36.20
N LYS A 102 5.40 -17.81 35.36
CA LYS A 102 5.53 -17.97 33.91
C LYS A 102 4.55 -17.05 33.16
N VAL A 103 5.03 -16.42 32.09
CA VAL A 103 4.24 -15.57 31.19
C VAL A 103 4.16 -16.23 29.81
N LEU A 104 2.94 -16.43 29.32
CA LEU A 104 2.63 -17.04 28.03
C LEU A 104 2.14 -15.98 27.04
N SER A 105 2.60 -16.01 25.80
CA SER A 105 1.93 -15.29 24.70
C SER A 105 2.45 -15.71 23.32
N HIS A 106 1.99 -15.03 22.28
CA HIS A 106 2.61 -15.11 20.96
C HIS A 106 4.01 -14.46 21.00
N PRO A 107 5.02 -14.97 20.28
CA PRO A 107 6.39 -14.42 20.30
C PRO A 107 6.45 -12.90 20.06
N GLN A 108 5.63 -12.40 19.13
CA GLN A 108 5.52 -10.97 18.84
C GLN A 108 4.99 -10.17 20.04
N ALA A 109 3.98 -10.67 20.75
CA ALA A 109 3.44 -9.97 21.91
C ALA A 109 4.43 -9.97 23.08
N LEU A 110 5.18 -11.07 23.28
CA LEU A 110 6.28 -11.12 24.25
C LEU A 110 7.39 -10.12 23.89
N ALA A 111 7.75 -10.03 22.61
CA ALA A 111 8.75 -9.09 22.13
C ALA A 111 8.32 -7.62 22.30
N GLN A 112 7.03 -7.33 22.14
CA GLN A 112 6.44 -5.99 22.29
C GLN A 112 6.20 -5.57 23.75
N CYS A 113 6.41 -6.45 24.73
CA CYS A 113 6.25 -6.14 26.16
C CYS A 113 7.53 -6.43 26.95
N ARG A 114 8.68 -6.45 26.27
CA ARG A 114 9.93 -6.93 26.84
C ARG A 114 10.43 -6.01 27.94
N GLU A 115 10.30 -4.69 27.76
CA GLU A 115 10.74 -3.73 28.76
C GLU A 115 9.87 -3.81 30.01
N TYR A 116 8.56 -3.95 29.85
CA TYR A 116 7.65 -4.16 30.97
C TYR A 116 8.02 -5.42 31.76
N LEU A 117 8.19 -6.55 31.08
CA LEU A 117 8.55 -7.82 31.71
C LEU A 117 9.90 -7.74 32.43
N ALA A 118 10.93 -7.17 31.80
CA ALA A 118 12.24 -7.02 32.41
C ALA A 118 12.21 -6.13 33.67
N ASN A 119 11.36 -5.10 33.71
CA ASN A 119 11.28 -4.16 34.82
C ASN A 119 10.36 -4.61 35.96
N ARG A 120 9.29 -5.35 35.66
CA ARG A 120 8.26 -5.73 36.65
C ARG A 120 8.30 -7.20 37.04
N LEU A 121 8.78 -8.07 36.16
CA LEU A 121 8.78 -9.53 36.31
C LEU A 121 10.15 -10.13 35.87
N PRO A 122 11.30 -9.64 36.41
CA PRO A 122 12.63 -10.03 35.92
C PRO A 122 12.98 -11.51 36.10
N GLU A 123 12.37 -12.18 37.08
CA GLU A 123 12.63 -13.59 37.42
C GLU A 123 11.63 -14.56 36.77
N THR A 124 10.67 -14.04 36.00
CA THR A 124 9.57 -14.83 35.43
C THR A 124 9.97 -15.43 34.07
N GLU A 125 9.74 -16.73 33.90
CA GLU A 125 10.01 -17.42 32.62
C GLU A 125 8.98 -17.00 31.55
N THR A 126 9.40 -16.76 30.32
CA THR A 126 8.49 -16.56 29.18
C THR A 126 8.39 -17.83 28.34
N ALA A 127 7.20 -18.12 27.81
CA ALA A 127 7.03 -19.22 26.87
C ALA A 127 6.05 -18.89 25.73
N ASP A 128 6.43 -19.36 24.54
CA ASP A 128 5.72 -19.09 23.29
C ASP A 128 4.46 -19.94 23.14
N THR A 129 3.45 -19.35 22.50
CA THR A 129 2.20 -19.99 22.11
C THR A 129 1.83 -19.56 20.68
N SER A 130 0.84 -20.23 20.06
CA SER A 130 0.45 -19.89 18.68
C SER A 130 -0.36 -18.59 18.57
N SER A 131 -0.92 -18.08 19.67
CA SER A 131 -1.65 -16.80 19.69
C SER A 131 -1.81 -16.27 21.12
N THR A 132 -2.04 -14.97 21.27
CA THR A 132 -2.35 -14.32 22.55
C THR A 132 -3.59 -14.92 23.23
N ALA A 133 -4.59 -15.28 22.43
CA ALA A 133 -5.80 -15.96 22.90
C ALA A 133 -5.53 -17.39 23.38
N GLN A 134 -4.65 -18.14 22.70
CA GLN A 134 -4.25 -19.47 23.18
C GLN A 134 -3.52 -19.37 24.52
N ALA A 135 -2.65 -18.39 24.71
CA ALA A 135 -2.01 -18.16 26.01
C ALA A 135 -3.04 -17.90 27.12
N ALA A 136 -4.04 -17.05 26.87
CA ALA A 136 -5.12 -16.80 27.83
C ALA A 136 -5.88 -18.10 28.18
N SER A 137 -6.26 -18.89 27.18
CA SER A 137 -6.90 -20.19 27.38
C SER A 137 -6.05 -21.15 28.22
N MET A 138 -4.75 -21.23 27.96
CA MET A 138 -3.83 -22.08 28.72
C MET A 138 -3.69 -21.64 30.18
N VAL A 139 -3.61 -20.33 30.44
CA VAL A 139 -3.54 -19.78 31.80
C VAL A 139 -4.82 -20.03 32.58
N ALA A 140 -5.98 -19.91 31.94
CA ALA A 140 -7.25 -20.24 32.57
C ALA A 140 -7.29 -21.72 33.02
N ALA A 141 -6.64 -22.62 32.28
CA ALA A 141 -6.64 -24.06 32.53
C ALA A 141 -5.51 -24.58 33.44
N SER A 142 -4.39 -23.88 33.62
CA SER A 142 -3.16 -24.48 34.17
C SER A 142 -3.17 -24.72 35.69
N GLY A 143 -3.99 -24.02 36.47
CA GLY A 143 -4.00 -24.10 37.94
C GLY A 143 -2.78 -23.47 38.63
N GLU A 144 -1.65 -23.37 37.92
CA GLU A 144 -0.40 -22.73 38.31
C GLU A 144 -0.50 -21.19 38.26
N PRO A 145 0.37 -20.45 38.97
CA PRO A 145 0.40 -18.99 38.95
C PRO A 145 1.08 -18.49 37.67
N TRP A 146 0.42 -18.73 36.54
CA TRP A 146 0.84 -18.26 35.22
C TRP A 146 0.08 -16.99 34.84
N ALA A 147 0.69 -16.22 33.96
CA ALA A 147 0.08 -15.05 33.34
C ALA A 147 0.10 -15.18 31.83
N ALA A 148 -0.86 -14.54 31.16
CA ALA A 148 -0.92 -14.44 29.71
C ALA A 148 -0.80 -12.97 29.31
N ILE A 149 -0.07 -12.69 28.23
CA ILE A 149 -0.20 -11.40 27.55
C ILE A 149 -1.31 -11.54 26.51
N GLY A 150 -2.38 -10.76 26.65
CA GLY A 150 -3.56 -10.89 25.81
C GLY A 150 -4.45 -9.66 25.70
N THR A 151 -5.54 -9.83 24.97
CA THR A 151 -6.54 -8.78 24.75
C THR A 151 -7.50 -8.69 25.92
N ASN A 152 -8.17 -7.54 26.07
CA ASN A 152 -9.29 -7.41 27.01
C ASN A 152 -10.46 -8.36 26.68
N LEU A 153 -10.64 -8.72 25.40
CA LEU A 153 -11.64 -9.69 24.99
C LEU A 153 -11.30 -11.09 25.52
N ALA A 154 -10.05 -11.53 25.39
CA ALA A 154 -9.59 -12.79 25.95
C ALA A 154 -9.75 -12.84 27.48
N ALA A 155 -9.50 -11.73 28.18
CA ALA A 155 -9.73 -11.66 29.62
C ALA A 155 -11.18 -11.99 29.99
N ARG A 156 -12.15 -11.42 29.24
CA ARG A 156 -13.58 -11.68 29.44
C ARG A 156 -13.98 -13.10 29.06
N ASP A 157 -13.57 -13.56 27.87
CA ASP A 157 -13.96 -14.86 27.32
C ASP A 157 -13.45 -16.03 28.19
N TYR A 158 -12.25 -15.91 28.75
CA TYR A 158 -11.63 -16.95 29.55
C TYR A 158 -11.74 -16.72 31.06
N GLY A 159 -12.45 -15.68 31.52
CA GLY A 159 -12.65 -15.38 32.94
C GLY A 159 -11.35 -15.05 33.69
N LEU A 160 -10.43 -14.33 33.06
CA LEU A 160 -9.16 -13.89 33.64
C LEU A 160 -9.26 -12.45 34.15
N GLU A 161 -8.50 -12.16 35.20
CA GLU A 161 -8.31 -10.82 35.75
C GLU A 161 -7.12 -10.12 35.09
N MET A 162 -7.32 -8.84 34.77
CA MET A 162 -6.25 -7.98 34.26
C MET A 162 -5.52 -7.33 35.44
N VAL A 163 -4.27 -7.72 35.66
CA VAL A 163 -3.42 -7.16 36.74
C VAL A 163 -2.57 -5.98 36.27
N ALA A 164 -2.36 -5.86 34.96
CA ALA A 164 -1.77 -4.68 34.35
C ALA A 164 -2.34 -4.46 32.95
N ALA A 165 -2.71 -3.23 32.64
CA ALA A 165 -3.21 -2.81 31.34
C ALA A 165 -2.10 -2.15 30.52
N ASP A 166 -2.24 -2.21 29.20
CA ASP A 166 -1.40 -1.47 28.24
C ASP A 166 0.12 -1.64 28.46
N ILE A 167 0.57 -2.89 28.61
CA ILE A 167 1.96 -3.25 28.98
C ILE A 167 2.93 -3.29 27.80
N GLN A 168 2.50 -2.90 26.60
CA GLN A 168 3.36 -2.82 25.42
C GLN A 168 4.38 -1.67 25.54
N ASP A 169 5.57 -1.89 24.99
CA ASP A 169 6.71 -0.97 25.05
C ASP A 169 6.47 0.30 24.20
N SER A 170 5.60 0.23 23.17
CA SER A 170 5.20 1.36 22.33
C SER A 170 3.69 1.53 22.28
N SER A 171 3.21 2.77 22.47
CA SER A 171 1.79 3.14 22.35
C SER A 171 1.30 3.17 20.90
N ASP A 172 2.21 3.30 19.94
CA ASP A 172 1.90 3.56 18.53
C ASP A 172 1.81 2.26 17.73
N ASN A 173 1.06 1.30 18.27
CA ASN A 173 0.83 -0.01 17.67
C ASN A 173 -0.61 -0.10 17.16
N ALA A 174 -0.78 -0.08 15.85
CA ALA A 174 -2.08 -0.22 15.21
C ALA A 174 -2.05 -1.32 14.17
N THR A 175 -3.11 -2.12 14.10
CA THR A 175 -3.32 -3.09 13.03
C THR A 175 -4.53 -2.66 12.23
N ARG A 176 -4.35 -2.60 10.91
CA ARG A 176 -5.43 -2.39 9.97
C ARG A 176 -5.92 -3.74 9.47
N PHE A 177 -7.20 -3.97 9.67
CA PHE A 177 -7.95 -5.12 9.20
C PHE A 177 -8.76 -4.73 7.97
N ILE A 178 -8.92 -5.67 7.04
CA ILE A 178 -9.72 -5.51 5.85
C ILE A 178 -10.90 -6.47 5.87
N ILE A 179 -12.04 -6.01 5.36
CA ILE A 179 -13.27 -6.78 5.23
C ILE A 179 -13.34 -7.32 3.80
N LEU A 180 -13.19 -8.64 3.69
CA LEU A 180 -13.34 -9.37 2.45
C LEU A 180 -14.81 -9.62 2.15
N SER A 181 -15.21 -9.48 0.90
CA SER A 181 -16.54 -9.83 0.40
C SER A 181 -16.46 -10.35 -1.04
N ARG A 182 -17.57 -10.83 -1.59
CA ARG A 182 -17.74 -11.05 -3.05
C ARG A 182 -18.28 -9.81 -3.75
N GLU A 183 -18.88 -8.90 -2.99
CA GLU A 183 -19.54 -7.70 -3.48
C GLU A 183 -18.69 -6.46 -3.20
N ASP A 184 -18.84 -5.45 -4.07
CA ASP A 184 -18.25 -4.14 -3.81
C ASP A 184 -18.92 -3.47 -2.61
N ALA A 185 -18.19 -2.58 -1.95
CA ALA A 185 -18.83 -1.55 -1.17
C ALA A 185 -19.64 -0.64 -2.12
N GLY A 186 -20.81 -0.19 -1.65
CA GLY A 186 -21.53 0.88 -2.34
C GLY A 186 -20.75 2.20 -2.25
N PRO A 187 -21.19 3.25 -2.99
CA PRO A 187 -20.59 4.56 -2.90
C PRO A 187 -20.57 5.06 -1.46
N ALA A 188 -19.46 5.61 -1.01
CA ALA A 188 -19.34 6.23 0.29
C ALA A 188 -18.51 7.52 0.19
N PRO A 189 -18.78 8.51 1.05
CA PRO A 189 -17.85 9.63 1.22
C PRO A 189 -16.54 9.11 1.82
N ASP A 190 -15.43 9.80 1.58
CA ASP A 190 -14.13 9.47 2.17
C ASP A 190 -13.70 8.00 1.95
N CYS A 191 -13.65 7.60 0.68
CA CYS A 191 -13.26 6.25 0.29
C CYS A 191 -11.76 6.07 0.12
N ARG A 192 -11.34 4.82 0.34
CA ARG A 192 -10.07 4.29 -0.14
C ARG A 192 -10.34 3.34 -1.28
N THR A 193 -9.48 3.35 -2.29
CA THR A 193 -9.49 2.35 -3.36
C THR A 193 -8.21 1.52 -3.31
N SER A 194 -8.36 0.19 -3.32
CA SER A 194 -7.23 -0.75 -3.35
C SER A 194 -7.11 -1.42 -4.72
N LEU A 195 -5.89 -1.50 -5.23
CA LEU A 195 -5.55 -2.03 -6.55
C LEU A 195 -4.47 -3.11 -6.45
N ILE A 196 -4.53 -4.10 -7.34
CA ILE A 196 -3.38 -4.95 -7.69
C ILE A 196 -2.93 -4.56 -9.09
N VAL A 197 -1.66 -4.22 -9.24
CA VAL A 197 -1.07 -3.83 -10.52
C VAL A 197 0.17 -4.69 -10.79
N ILE A 198 0.23 -5.37 -11.95
CA ILE A 198 1.47 -5.95 -12.44
C ILE A 198 2.01 -5.02 -13.52
N ALA A 199 3.17 -4.43 -13.24
CA ALA A 199 3.86 -3.57 -14.19
C ALA A 199 4.50 -4.40 -15.29
N ARG A 200 4.58 -3.86 -16.52
CA ARG A 200 5.37 -4.50 -17.58
C ARG A 200 6.85 -4.52 -17.17
N ASP A 201 7.54 -5.62 -17.44
CA ASP A 201 8.95 -5.79 -17.11
C ASP A 201 9.85 -4.91 -18.00
N ARG A 202 10.06 -3.66 -17.57
CA ARG A 202 10.98 -2.69 -18.19
C ARG A 202 11.41 -1.62 -17.18
N PRO A 203 12.61 -1.04 -17.34
CA PRO A 203 13.04 0.10 -16.52
C PRO A 203 12.00 1.23 -16.52
N GLY A 204 11.70 1.75 -15.33
CA GLY A 204 10.74 2.85 -15.14
C GLY A 204 9.26 2.43 -15.20
N ALA A 205 8.94 1.14 -15.24
CA ALA A 205 7.54 0.70 -15.29
C ALA A 205 6.72 1.10 -14.04
N LEU A 206 7.29 0.92 -12.84
CA LEU A 206 6.65 1.37 -11.60
C LEU A 206 6.49 2.90 -11.57
N TYR A 207 7.53 3.64 -11.95
CA TYR A 207 7.44 5.10 -12.08
C TYR A 207 6.30 5.51 -13.03
N GLY A 208 6.15 4.81 -14.16
CA GLY A 208 5.08 5.06 -15.12
C GLY A 208 3.67 4.79 -14.59
N ILE A 209 3.53 3.93 -13.58
CA ILE A 209 2.29 3.67 -12.82
C ILE A 209 2.08 4.81 -11.81
N LEU A 210 3.06 5.07 -10.95
CA LEU A 210 2.98 6.08 -9.90
C LEU A 210 2.68 7.48 -10.45
N ARG A 211 3.27 7.80 -11.60
CA ARG A 211 3.07 9.06 -12.30
C ARG A 211 1.61 9.33 -12.68
N GLU A 212 0.77 8.31 -12.89
CA GLU A 212 -0.65 8.52 -13.20
C GLU A 212 -1.45 9.06 -12.00
N PHE A 213 -1.03 8.74 -10.79
CA PHE A 213 -1.62 9.25 -9.56
C PHE A 213 -1.11 10.67 -9.28
N THR A 214 0.20 10.90 -9.39
CA THR A 214 0.81 12.23 -9.19
C THR A 214 0.22 13.29 -10.13
N LEU A 215 0.04 12.97 -11.42
CA LEU A 215 -0.52 13.90 -12.40
C LEU A 215 -1.95 14.36 -12.10
N ARG A 216 -2.64 13.66 -11.20
CA ARG A 216 -4.03 13.91 -10.82
C ARG A 216 -4.19 14.19 -9.32
N GLU A 217 -3.07 14.45 -8.64
CA GLU A 217 -3.02 14.78 -7.21
C GLU A 217 -3.69 13.73 -6.32
N ILE A 218 -3.63 12.45 -6.73
CA ILE A 218 -4.20 11.34 -5.97
C ILE A 218 -3.17 10.89 -4.93
N ASN A 219 -3.54 11.01 -3.65
CA ASN A 219 -2.71 10.55 -2.55
C ASN A 219 -2.66 9.01 -2.49
N LEU A 220 -1.47 8.45 -2.36
CA LEU A 220 -1.27 7.02 -2.12
C LEU A 220 -1.02 6.79 -0.64
N THR A 221 -1.81 5.92 -0.01
CA THR A 221 -1.68 5.62 1.41
C THR A 221 -0.90 4.35 1.69
N ARG A 222 -0.71 3.50 0.68
CA ARG A 222 0.08 2.26 0.81
C ARG A 222 0.58 1.79 -0.55
N ILE A 223 1.82 1.29 -0.60
CA ILE A 223 2.33 0.54 -1.74
C ILE A 223 3.17 -0.64 -1.25
N GLU A 224 2.80 -1.84 -1.67
CA GLU A 224 3.49 -3.08 -1.28
C GLU A 224 3.83 -3.92 -2.51
N SER A 225 5.08 -4.36 -2.61
CA SER A 225 5.54 -5.20 -3.72
C SER A 225 5.59 -6.67 -3.33
N ARG A 226 5.10 -7.56 -4.19
CA ARG A 226 5.13 -9.01 -4.01
C ARG A 226 5.64 -9.70 -5.28
N PRO A 227 6.53 -10.69 -5.17
CA PRO A 227 6.99 -11.43 -6.34
C PRO A 227 5.86 -12.29 -6.92
N VAL A 228 5.71 -12.29 -8.24
CA VAL A 228 4.78 -13.20 -8.93
C VAL A 228 5.39 -14.59 -8.94
N LYS A 229 4.83 -15.53 -8.15
CA LYS A 229 5.37 -16.89 -7.94
C LYS A 229 5.63 -17.71 -9.22
N LYS A 230 5.07 -17.31 -10.37
CA LYS A 230 5.19 -18.01 -11.66
C LYS A 230 6.39 -17.56 -12.51
N LYS A 231 6.99 -16.39 -12.27
CA LYS A 231 8.08 -15.86 -13.10
C LYS A 231 9.02 -14.97 -12.29
N LEU A 232 10.29 -15.37 -12.23
CA LEU A 232 11.34 -14.60 -11.55
C LEU A 232 11.47 -13.20 -12.21
N GLY A 233 11.52 -12.13 -11.42
CA GLY A 233 11.65 -10.75 -11.89
C GLY A 233 10.35 -10.00 -12.16
N GLN A 234 9.19 -10.68 -12.16
CA GLN A 234 7.89 -9.99 -12.21
C GLN A 234 7.36 -9.72 -10.79
N TYR A 235 6.87 -8.50 -10.58
CA TYR A 235 6.30 -8.05 -9.31
C TYR A 235 4.86 -7.59 -9.50
N MET A 236 4.02 -7.93 -8.52
CA MET A 236 2.70 -7.33 -8.34
C MET A 236 2.80 -6.27 -7.25
N PHE A 237 2.12 -5.15 -7.46
CA PHE A 237 2.05 -4.03 -6.54
C PHE A 237 0.63 -3.94 -5.99
N PHE A 238 0.50 -3.97 -4.67
CA PHE A 238 -0.73 -3.63 -3.97
C PHE A 238 -0.68 -2.15 -3.64
N ILE A 239 -1.63 -1.39 -4.15
CA ILE A 239 -1.65 0.06 -4.02
C ILE A 239 -2.98 0.47 -3.39
N ASP A 240 -2.92 1.23 -2.31
CA ASP A 240 -4.09 1.89 -1.73
C ASP A 240 -4.00 3.38 -2.00
N LEU A 241 -5.10 3.98 -2.43
CA LEU A 241 -5.21 5.40 -2.75
C LEU A 241 -6.44 6.04 -2.10
N GLU A 242 -6.37 7.34 -1.84
CA GLU A 242 -7.52 8.12 -1.40
C GLU A 242 -8.43 8.43 -2.61
N GLY A 243 -9.74 8.25 -2.42
CA GLY A 243 -10.77 8.46 -3.43
C GLY A 243 -11.51 7.18 -3.82
N HIS A 244 -12.69 7.36 -4.39
CA HIS A 244 -13.54 6.32 -4.94
C HIS A 244 -13.20 6.08 -6.42
N ARG A 245 -13.34 4.84 -6.93
CA ARG A 245 -13.04 4.52 -8.34
C ARG A 245 -13.88 5.31 -9.36
N ASP A 246 -15.03 5.81 -8.92
CA ASP A 246 -15.98 6.56 -9.73
C ASP A 246 -15.74 8.07 -9.66
N ASP A 247 -14.81 8.54 -8.82
CA ASP A 247 -14.36 9.93 -8.84
C ASP A 247 -13.62 10.20 -10.16
N ASP A 248 -13.81 11.36 -10.76
CA ASP A 248 -13.25 11.67 -12.09
C ASP A 248 -11.73 11.47 -12.15
N SER A 249 -10.99 11.99 -11.16
CA SER A 249 -9.53 11.87 -11.08
C SER A 249 -9.08 10.41 -10.95
N VAL A 250 -9.69 9.65 -10.05
CA VAL A 250 -9.35 8.24 -9.79
C VAL A 250 -9.74 7.36 -10.98
N GLY A 251 -10.94 7.55 -11.52
CA GLY A 251 -11.45 6.81 -12.66
C GLY A 251 -10.58 7.02 -13.90
N GLU A 252 -10.13 8.25 -14.16
CA GLU A 252 -9.16 8.53 -15.22
C GLU A 252 -7.79 7.87 -14.97
N ALA A 253 -7.28 7.90 -13.73
CA ALA A 253 -6.03 7.24 -13.39
C ALA A 253 -6.11 5.73 -13.65
N ILE A 254 -7.18 5.07 -13.20
CA ILE A 254 -7.43 3.64 -13.42
C ILE A 254 -7.52 3.30 -14.91
N LYS A 255 -8.21 4.13 -15.70
CA LYS A 255 -8.28 3.98 -17.17
C LYS A 255 -6.89 4.08 -17.81
N ALA A 256 -6.09 5.06 -17.40
CA ALA A 256 -4.73 5.23 -17.91
C ALA A 256 -3.80 4.06 -17.53
N LEU A 257 -3.94 3.52 -16.32
CA LEU A 257 -3.20 2.35 -15.84
C LEU A 257 -3.53 1.10 -16.64
N SER A 258 -4.78 0.91 -17.05
CA SER A 258 -5.22 -0.25 -17.85
C SER A 258 -4.44 -0.39 -19.16
N GLY A 259 -4.01 0.73 -19.78
CA GLY A 259 -3.17 0.72 -20.98
C GLY A 259 -1.68 0.45 -20.74
N LYS A 260 -1.21 0.60 -19.50
CA LYS A 260 0.22 0.55 -19.11
C LYS A 260 0.60 -0.71 -18.34
N ALA A 261 -0.34 -1.25 -17.56
CA ALA A 261 -0.14 -2.46 -16.77
C ALA A 261 -0.25 -3.72 -17.64
N GLU A 262 0.40 -4.80 -17.21
CA GLU A 262 0.17 -6.15 -17.73
C GLU A 262 -1.09 -6.76 -17.10
N TYR A 263 -1.36 -6.40 -15.85
CA TYR A 263 -2.55 -6.78 -15.12
C TYR A 263 -2.97 -5.66 -14.19
N LEU A 264 -4.26 -5.36 -14.15
CA LEU A 264 -4.87 -4.41 -13.22
C LEU A 264 -6.14 -5.04 -12.65
N ARG A 265 -6.27 -5.04 -11.33
CA ARG A 265 -7.49 -5.44 -10.64
C ARG A 265 -7.82 -4.43 -9.56
N ILE A 266 -9.05 -3.95 -9.58
CA ILE A 266 -9.62 -3.15 -8.50
C ILE A 266 -10.10 -4.15 -7.44
N LEU A 267 -9.52 -4.09 -6.23
CA LEU A 267 -9.96 -4.91 -5.10
C LEU A 267 -11.22 -4.33 -4.48
N GLY A 268 -11.39 -3.02 -4.50
CA GLY A 268 -12.62 -2.36 -4.07
C GLY A 268 -12.38 -0.89 -3.79
N SER A 269 -13.47 -0.13 -3.76
CA SER A 269 -13.53 1.21 -3.19
C SER A 269 -14.45 1.13 -1.98
N TYR A 270 -13.98 1.53 -0.81
CA TYR A 270 -14.66 1.30 0.46
C TYR A 270 -14.43 2.43 1.46
N PRO A 271 -15.32 2.61 2.45
CA PRO A 271 -15.18 3.65 3.47
C PRO A 271 -13.88 3.50 4.26
N MET A 272 -13.18 4.60 4.51
CA MET A 272 -12.03 4.63 5.41
C MET A 272 -12.45 4.57 6.88
N ASP A 273 -11.65 3.90 7.72
CA ASP A 273 -11.80 4.00 9.18
C ASP A 273 -10.97 5.19 9.69
N ARG A 274 -11.64 6.27 10.09
CA ARG A 274 -10.99 7.47 10.68
C ARG A 274 -10.80 7.41 12.19
N SER A 275 -11.05 6.28 12.83
CA SER A 275 -10.85 6.15 14.29
C SER A 275 -9.39 6.29 14.72
N VAL A 276 -8.45 6.20 13.78
CA VAL A 276 -7.05 6.60 13.96
C VAL A 276 -6.80 7.74 12.98
N SER A 277 -6.48 8.92 13.52
CA SER A 277 -6.11 10.07 12.68
C SER A 277 -4.95 9.68 11.77
N PRO A 278 -5.00 10.01 10.46
CA PRO A 278 -3.80 9.98 9.65
C PRO A 278 -2.70 10.78 10.36
N PRO A 279 -1.40 10.50 10.15
CA PRO A 279 -0.37 11.49 10.44
C PRO A 279 -0.84 12.80 9.79
N GLU A 280 -0.77 13.91 10.55
CA GLU A 280 -1.26 15.21 10.09
C GLU A 280 -0.84 15.41 8.64
N LYS A 281 -1.82 15.56 7.74
CA LYS A 281 -1.53 15.99 6.38
C LYS A 281 -0.78 17.31 6.56
N GLU A 282 0.47 17.39 6.09
CA GLU A 282 1.01 18.69 5.72
C GLU A 282 -0.05 19.34 4.84
N SER A 283 -0.60 20.43 5.36
CA SER A 283 -1.83 21.05 4.91
C SER A 283 -1.84 21.27 3.39
N SER A 284 -2.89 20.80 2.71
CA SER A 284 -3.22 21.28 1.36
C SER A 284 -4.06 22.57 1.44
N PRO A 285 -4.11 23.36 0.36
CA PRO A 285 -3.18 24.43 0.02
C PRO A 285 -3.53 25.73 0.78
N GLY A 286 -2.82 26.00 1.86
CA GLY A 286 -2.71 27.36 2.38
C GLY A 286 -1.54 28.03 1.65
N THR A 287 -1.81 29.00 0.77
CA THR A 287 -0.83 29.81 0.02
C THR A 287 0.56 29.18 -0.08
N VAL A 288 0.80 28.35 -1.10
CA VAL A 288 2.14 27.83 -1.43
C VAL A 288 3.13 28.97 -1.23
N SER A 289 4.06 28.80 -0.30
CA SER A 289 5.00 29.87 -0.01
C SER A 289 5.82 30.15 -1.28
N LEU A 290 6.32 31.37 -1.45
CA LEU A 290 7.19 31.67 -2.60
C LEU A 290 8.39 30.72 -2.65
N GLU A 291 8.85 30.25 -1.49
CA GLU A 291 9.95 29.29 -1.35
C GLU A 291 9.55 27.88 -1.82
N GLU A 292 8.37 27.39 -1.43
CA GLU A 292 7.82 26.12 -1.91
C GLU A 292 7.57 26.14 -3.42
N ALA A 293 6.95 27.21 -3.93
CA ALA A 293 6.70 27.36 -5.36
C ALA A 293 8.00 27.37 -6.17
N ARG A 294 9.06 27.99 -5.63
CA ARG A 294 10.40 27.98 -6.25
C ARG A 294 11.03 26.59 -6.22
N ALA A 295 10.91 25.87 -5.10
CA ALA A 295 11.42 24.50 -5.01
C ALA A 295 10.71 23.55 -5.99
N GLU A 296 9.40 23.72 -6.20
CA GLU A 296 8.66 22.98 -7.22
C GLU A 296 9.11 23.33 -8.64
N ILE A 297 9.35 24.62 -8.92
CA ILE A 297 9.91 25.06 -10.21
C ILE A 297 11.30 24.44 -10.43
N ASP A 298 12.19 24.48 -9.45
CA ASP A 298 13.54 23.90 -9.54
C ASP A 298 13.49 22.39 -9.83
N LEU A 299 12.53 21.67 -9.24
CA LEU A 299 12.29 20.26 -9.51
C LEU A 299 11.83 20.04 -10.96
N VAL A 300 10.90 20.85 -11.46
CA VAL A 300 10.44 20.79 -12.85
C VAL A 300 11.59 21.11 -13.82
N ASP A 301 12.40 22.13 -13.52
CA ASP A 301 13.55 22.52 -14.33
C ASP A 301 14.59 21.41 -14.41
N SER A 302 14.89 20.76 -13.27
CA SER A 302 15.76 19.58 -13.24
C SER A 302 15.23 18.45 -14.13
N GLN A 303 13.92 18.16 -14.07
CA GLN A 303 13.28 17.16 -14.93
C GLN A 303 13.32 17.55 -16.42
N ILE A 304 13.14 18.83 -16.75
CA ILE A 304 13.25 19.32 -18.13
C ILE A 304 14.68 19.09 -18.65
N VAL A 305 15.70 19.43 -17.88
CA VAL A 305 17.12 19.23 -18.24
C VAL A 305 17.41 17.74 -18.47
N ASP A 306 16.96 16.87 -17.57
CA ASP A 306 17.13 15.42 -17.70
C ASP A 306 16.45 14.86 -18.96
N LEU A 307 15.21 15.29 -19.24
CA LEU A 307 14.45 14.88 -20.42
C LEU A 307 15.12 15.36 -21.72
N ILE A 308 15.67 16.58 -21.72
CA ILE A 308 16.47 17.09 -22.84
C ILE A 308 17.73 16.24 -23.02
N GLY A 309 18.41 15.85 -21.94
CA GLY A 309 19.58 14.97 -21.97
C GLY A 309 19.25 13.58 -22.52
N ILE A 310 18.15 12.97 -22.08
CA ILE A 310 17.65 11.68 -22.61
C ILE A 310 17.32 11.81 -24.10
N ARG A 311 16.59 12.86 -24.49
CA ARG A 311 16.22 13.09 -25.90
C ARG A 311 17.46 13.26 -26.78
N THR A 312 18.47 13.99 -26.30
CA THR A 312 19.75 14.17 -27.01
C THR A 312 20.40 12.82 -27.31
N ARG A 313 20.51 11.92 -26.32
CA ARG A 313 21.05 10.56 -26.52
C ARG A 313 20.23 9.73 -27.52
N LEU A 314 18.90 9.84 -27.51
CA LEU A 314 18.04 9.14 -28.47
C LEU A 314 18.23 9.66 -29.90
N VAL A 315 18.35 10.97 -30.06
CA VAL A 315 18.65 11.61 -31.35
C VAL A 315 20.01 11.14 -31.88
N GLU A 316 21.02 11.01 -31.03
CA GLU A 316 22.32 10.46 -31.43
C GLU A 316 22.20 9.01 -31.92
N LYS A 317 21.47 8.17 -31.20
CA LYS A 317 21.20 6.79 -31.62
C LYS A 317 20.51 6.72 -32.98
N VAL A 318 19.51 7.58 -33.23
CA VAL A 318 18.85 7.69 -34.55
C VAL A 318 19.82 8.19 -35.62
N GLY A 319 20.70 9.13 -35.27
CA GLY A 319 21.73 9.66 -36.15
C GLY A 319 22.71 8.60 -36.66
N ASN A 320 22.99 7.56 -35.87
CA ASN A 320 23.87 6.45 -36.29
C ASN A 320 23.32 5.65 -37.50
N PHE A 321 22.02 5.73 -37.79
CA PHE A 321 21.42 5.09 -38.97
C PHE A 321 21.50 5.96 -40.23
N LYS A 322 21.91 7.23 -40.10
CA LYS A 322 21.99 8.19 -41.20
C LYS A 322 23.42 8.23 -41.75
N LYS A 323 23.59 7.88 -43.03
CA LYS A 323 24.91 7.78 -43.68
C LYS A 323 25.38 9.07 -44.34
N ASP A 324 24.47 10.02 -44.61
CA ASP A 324 24.74 11.24 -45.38
C ASP A 324 24.26 12.49 -44.60
N PRO A 325 25.08 13.57 -44.50
CA PRO A 325 24.66 14.86 -43.94
C PRO A 325 23.35 15.44 -44.52
N GLU A 326 23.01 15.17 -45.78
CA GLU A 326 21.76 15.65 -46.38
C GLU A 326 20.53 14.91 -45.83
N SER A 327 20.68 13.62 -45.51
CA SER A 327 19.61 12.80 -44.93
C SER A 327 19.28 13.15 -43.46
N VAL A 328 20.06 14.03 -42.84
CA VAL A 328 19.89 14.42 -41.43
C VAL A 328 18.62 15.24 -41.22
N ARG A 329 18.30 16.13 -42.17
CA ARG A 329 17.14 17.01 -42.07
C ARG A 329 15.97 16.45 -42.87
N ASP A 330 14.83 16.30 -42.21
CA ASP A 330 13.60 15.79 -42.82
C ASP A 330 12.46 16.75 -42.49
N ALA A 331 12.11 17.60 -43.46
CA ALA A 331 11.11 18.65 -43.27
C ALA A 331 9.72 18.06 -42.93
N GLY A 332 9.35 16.94 -43.57
CA GLY A 332 8.07 16.28 -43.30
C GLY A 332 8.00 15.74 -41.86
N ARG A 333 9.09 15.14 -41.39
CA ARG A 333 9.18 14.66 -40.00
C ARG A 333 9.23 15.80 -39.00
N GLU A 334 9.94 16.89 -39.30
CA GLU A 334 9.97 18.10 -38.46
C GLU A 334 8.56 18.66 -38.26
N GLU A 335 7.81 18.81 -39.34
CA GLU A 335 6.44 19.34 -39.32
C GLU A 335 5.47 18.41 -38.58
N GLU A 336 5.59 17.10 -38.77
CA GLU A 336 4.82 16.11 -38.02
C GLU A 336 5.07 16.20 -36.50
N VAL A 337 6.34 16.35 -36.10
CA VAL A 337 6.71 16.50 -34.69
C VAL A 337 6.13 17.80 -34.12
N LEU A 338 6.29 18.92 -34.82
CA LEU A 338 5.77 20.23 -34.38
C LEU A 338 4.25 20.22 -34.24
N ARG A 339 3.52 19.66 -35.22
CA ARG A 339 2.07 19.48 -35.14
C ARG A 339 1.67 18.66 -33.92
N ARG A 340 2.35 17.54 -33.67
CA ARG A 340 2.04 16.65 -32.55
C ARG A 340 2.27 17.33 -31.19
N VAL A 341 3.38 18.05 -31.02
CA VAL A 341 3.70 18.68 -29.72
C VAL A 341 2.82 19.89 -29.43
N ARG A 342 2.40 20.65 -30.46
CA ARG A 342 1.38 21.71 -30.30
C ARG A 342 0.05 21.15 -29.81
N ALA A 343 -0.40 20.04 -30.37
CA ALA A 343 -1.62 19.37 -29.91
C ALA A 343 -1.52 18.91 -28.45
N ILE A 344 -0.38 18.32 -28.06
CA ILE A 344 -0.11 17.91 -26.68
C ILE A 344 -0.06 19.13 -25.74
N ALA A 345 0.54 20.24 -26.16
CA ALA A 345 0.61 21.47 -25.37
C ALA A 345 -0.79 22.02 -25.06
N ALA A 346 -1.62 22.16 -26.09
CA ALA A 346 -3.01 22.61 -25.94
C ALA A 346 -3.81 21.70 -25.00
N MET A 347 -3.68 20.38 -25.12
CA MET A 347 -4.33 19.42 -24.22
C MET A 347 -3.87 19.53 -22.75
N LYS A 348 -2.64 19.98 -22.52
CA LYS A 348 -2.04 20.07 -21.18
C LYS A 348 -2.08 21.47 -20.58
N GLY A 349 -2.74 22.42 -21.24
CA GLY A 349 -2.81 23.81 -20.79
C GLY A 349 -1.50 24.59 -20.93
N ALA A 350 -0.53 24.10 -21.71
CA ALA A 350 0.70 24.83 -22.03
C ALA A 350 0.53 25.63 -23.32
N ASP A 351 1.18 26.79 -23.42
CA ASP A 351 1.16 27.63 -24.63
C ASP A 351 1.74 26.87 -25.85
N PRO A 352 0.92 26.58 -26.88
CA PRO A 352 1.38 25.88 -28.07
C PRO A 352 2.47 26.64 -28.84
N GLU A 353 2.48 27.97 -28.80
CA GLU A 353 3.47 28.78 -29.51
C GLU A 353 4.84 28.71 -28.82
N MET A 354 4.87 28.87 -27.50
CA MET A 354 6.07 28.66 -26.70
C MET A 354 6.68 27.26 -26.93
N ILE A 355 5.85 26.21 -26.91
CA ILE A 355 6.31 24.84 -27.15
C ILE A 355 6.85 24.66 -28.58
N ASP A 356 6.21 25.26 -29.59
CA ASP A 356 6.70 25.24 -30.97
C ASP A 356 8.09 25.87 -31.09
N GLN A 357 8.31 27.05 -30.48
CA GLN A 357 9.60 27.74 -30.47
C GLN A 357 10.70 26.90 -29.80
N ILE A 358 10.42 26.33 -28.62
CA ILE A 358 11.37 25.46 -27.90
C ILE A 358 11.74 24.24 -28.76
N TYR A 359 10.76 23.61 -29.42
CA TYR A 359 11.01 22.46 -30.28
C TYR A 359 11.80 22.80 -31.55
N ARG A 360 11.54 23.95 -32.18
CA ARG A 360 12.35 24.41 -33.32
C ARG A 360 13.82 24.64 -32.94
N ILE A 361 14.07 25.25 -31.78
CA ILE A 361 15.43 25.43 -31.26
C ILE A 361 16.11 24.07 -31.03
N MET A 362 15.43 23.14 -30.36
CA MET A 362 15.96 21.79 -30.12
C MET A 362 16.26 21.05 -31.43
N ILE A 363 15.31 21.00 -32.37
CA ILE A 363 15.48 20.33 -33.67
C ILE A 363 16.68 20.92 -34.41
N SER A 364 16.79 22.25 -34.45
CA SER A 364 17.89 22.95 -35.13
C SER A 364 19.25 22.59 -34.53
N ARG A 365 19.34 22.55 -33.18
CA ARG A 365 20.56 22.09 -32.49
C ARG A 365 20.89 20.64 -32.76
N TYR A 366 19.89 19.75 -32.76
CA TYR A 366 20.06 18.33 -33.04
C TYR A 366 20.54 18.04 -34.47
N VAL A 367 19.97 18.73 -35.46
CA VAL A 367 20.43 18.65 -36.86
C VAL A 367 21.88 19.10 -36.98
N LYS A 368 22.24 20.23 -36.35
CA LYS A 368 23.62 20.74 -36.36
C LYS A 368 24.59 19.74 -35.72
N MET A 369 24.24 19.19 -34.55
CA MET A 369 25.02 18.19 -33.83
C MET A 369 25.25 16.92 -34.68
N GLN A 370 24.20 16.38 -35.31
CA GLN A 370 24.29 15.19 -36.16
C GLN A 370 25.15 15.43 -37.41
N LYS A 371 24.98 16.57 -38.10
CA LYS A 371 25.81 16.93 -39.26
C LYS A 371 27.29 17.01 -38.91
N SER A 372 27.62 17.69 -37.80
CA SER A 372 29.01 17.80 -37.33
C SER A 372 29.63 16.43 -37.00
N ARG A 373 28.84 15.49 -36.47
CA ARG A 373 29.30 14.13 -36.15
C ARG A 373 29.55 13.30 -37.41
N ILE A 374 28.65 13.35 -38.40
CA ILE A 374 28.84 12.64 -39.68
C ILE A 374 30.06 13.19 -40.43
N GLN A 375 30.26 14.52 -40.44
CA GLN A 375 31.45 15.14 -41.02
C GLN A 375 32.75 14.68 -40.34
N LYS A 376 32.78 14.62 -39.00
CA LYS A 376 33.94 14.07 -38.27
C LYS A 376 34.23 12.60 -38.60
N ASN A 377 33.18 11.79 -38.82
CA ASN A 377 33.34 10.39 -39.19
C ASN A 377 33.79 10.19 -40.65
N LEU A 378 33.46 11.12 -41.55
CA LEU A 378 33.90 11.13 -42.96
C LEU A 378 35.32 11.68 -43.12
N SER A 379 35.83 12.41 -42.13
CA SER A 379 37.20 12.93 -42.10
C SER A 379 37.97 12.42 -40.87
N PRO A 380 38.17 11.10 -40.71
CA PRO A 380 38.98 10.58 -39.62
C PRO A 380 40.45 10.89 -39.91
N HIS A 381 41.00 11.93 -39.27
CA HIS A 381 42.42 12.33 -39.23
C HIS A 381 43.30 12.06 -40.47
N VAL A 382 43.66 13.16 -41.16
CA VAL A 382 45.07 13.35 -41.53
C VAL A 382 45.86 13.64 -40.26
#